data_AF-A0A954HZU4-F1
#
_entry.id   AF-A0A954HZU4-F1
#
_cell.length_a   1.000
_cell.length_b   1.000
_cell.length_c   1.000
_cell.angle_alpha   90.00
_cell.angle_beta   90.00
_cell.angle_gamma   90.00
#
_symmetry.space_group_name_H-M   'P 1'
#
loop_
_entity.id
_entity.type
_entity.pdbx_description
1 polymer ?
#
loop_
_entity_poly.entity_id
_entity_poly.type
_entity_poly.pdbx_seq_one_letter_code
_entity_poly.pdbx_strand_id
1 'polypeptide(L)' 'MNAELKLELSPHQQELILRGLRYVRSSVALDMVDYTPEVEANRRKQYAEIEELEGMITGTAAGTPASV' A
#
# COMPACT_ATOMS: atom_id res chain seq x y z
N MET A 1 22.06 -10.73 8.09
CA MET A 1 21.56 -9.63 8.94
C MET A 1 20.54 -8.87 8.11
N ASN A 2 19.24 -9.12 8.30
CA ASN A 2 18.20 -8.29 7.70
C ASN A 2 17.95 -7.14 8.67
N ALA A 3 18.38 -5.94 8.32
CA ALA A 3 18.03 -4.75 9.08
C ALA A 3 16.54 -4.49 8.86
N GLU A 4 15.72 -4.66 9.89
CA GLU A 4 14.34 -4.16 9.89
C GLU A 4 14.42 -2.63 9.73
N LEU A 5 14.09 -2.15 8.53
CA LEU A 5 13.91 -0.73 8.25
C LEU A 5 12.64 -0.27 8.97
N LYS A 6 12.75 0.13 10.23
CA LYS A 6 11.73 0.95 10.89
C LYS A 6 11.77 2.34 10.26
N LEU A 7 10.99 2.54 9.21
CA LEU A 7 10.76 3.87 8.65
C LEU A 7 9.78 4.60 9.57
N GLU A 8 10.23 5.66 10.23
CA GLU A 8 9.32 6.64 10.84
C GLU A 8 8.87 7.61 9.75
N LEU A 9 7.57 7.59 9.44
CA LEU A 9 6.97 8.48 8.45
C LEU A 9 6.33 9.66 9.16
N SER A 10 6.59 10.87 8.67
CA SER A 10 5.77 12.03 9.03
C SER A 10 4.34 11.86 8.49
N PRO A 11 3.33 12.53 9.09
CA PRO A 11 1.96 12.47 8.60
C PRO A 11 1.82 12.82 7.11
N HIS A 12 2.64 13.77 6.62
CA HIS A 12 2.64 14.14 5.22
C HIS A 12 3.18 13.03 4.30
N GLN A 13 4.28 12.37 4.70
CA GLN A 13 4.84 11.25 3.94
C GLN A 13 3.88 10.06 3.92
N GLN A 14 3.22 9.78 5.04
CA GLN A 14 2.19 8.75 5.14
C GLN A 14 1.05 9.02 4.16
N GLU A 15 0.50 10.25 4.13
CA GLU A 15 -0.58 10.62 3.20
C GLU A 15 -0.13 10.52 1.73
N LEU A 16 1.09 10.95 1.41
CA LEU A 16 1.63 10.84 0.05
C LEU A 16 1.73 9.37 -0.39
N ILE A 17 2.23 8.50 0.48
CA ILE A 17 2.34 7.07 0.19
C ILE A 17 0.96 6.44 0.01
N LEU A 18 0.01 6.70 0.91
CA LEU A 18 -1.37 6.21 0.80
C LEU A 18 -2.06 6.71 -0.46
N ARG A 19 -1.82 7.97 -0.87
CA ARG A 19 -2.31 8.49 -2.14
C ARG A 19 -1.69 7.75 -3.34
N GLY A 20 -0.40 7.42 -3.28
CA GLY A 20 0.27 6.60 -4.28
C GLY A 20 -0.33 5.20 -4.38
N LEU A 21 -0.57 4.52 -3.25
CA LEU A 21 -1.18 3.18 -3.22
C LEU A 21 -2.60 3.18 -3.81
N ARG A 22 -3.41 4.21 -3.51
CA ARG A 22 -4.73 4.40 -4.15
C ARG A 22 -4.64 4.57 -5.67
N TYR A 23 -3.61 5.28 -6.16
CA TYR A 23 -3.38 5.40 -7.60
C TYR A 23 -3.02 4.06 -8.24
N VAL A 24 -2.10 3.30 -7.63
CA VAL A 24 -1.70 1.97 -8.12
C VAL A 24 -2.89 1.01 -8.13
N ARG A 25 -3.71 0.98 -7.06
CA ARG A 25 -4.94 0.20 -7.03
C ARG A 25 -5.87 0.55 -8.18
N SER A 26 -5.98 1.83 -8.51
CA SER A 26 -6.80 2.31 -9.63
C SER A 26 -6.22 1.90 -10.98
N SER A 27 -4.89 1.91 -11.14
CA SER A 27 -4.27 1.46 -12.40
C SER A 27 -4.47 -0.03 -12.64
N VAL A 28 -4.42 -0.87 -11.59
CA VAL A 28 -4.72 -2.31 -11.68
C VAL A 28 -6.17 -2.54 -12.11
N ALA A 29 -7.10 -1.74 -11.59
CA ALA A 29 -8.52 -1.83 -11.94
C ALA A 29 -8.82 -1.40 -13.37
N LEU A 30 -8.08 -0.40 -13.88
CA LEU A 30 -8.26 0.18 -15.21
C LEU A 30 -7.45 -0.53 -16.30
N ASP A 31 -6.63 -1.51 -15.93
CA ASP A 31 -5.80 -2.24 -16.88
C ASP A 31 -6.67 -2.99 -17.91
N MET A 32 -6.58 -2.60 -19.17
CA MET A 32 -7.40 -3.17 -20.25
C MET A 32 -6.71 -4.41 -20.83
N VAL A 33 -6.67 -5.47 -20.02
CA VAL A 33 -6.18 -6.80 -20.41
C VAL A 33 -7.37 -7.72 -20.61
N ASP A 34 -7.28 -8.59 -21.62
CA ASP A 34 -8.28 -9.62 -21.87
C ASP A 34 -8.49 -10.48 -20.61
N TYR A 35 -9.76 -10.68 -20.25
CA TYR A 35 -10.10 -11.46 -19.08
C TYR A 35 -9.65 -12.91 -19.27
N THR A 36 -8.82 -13.37 -18.34
CA THR A 36 -8.50 -14.79 -18.15
C THR A 36 -8.53 -15.10 -16.65
N PRO A 37 -8.74 -16.37 -16.25
CA PRO A 37 -8.65 -16.77 -14.85
C PRO A 37 -7.29 -16.43 -14.20
N GLU A 38 -6.22 -16.47 -14.99
CA GLU A 38 -4.87 -16.10 -14.56
C GLU A 38 -4.73 -14.60 -14.30
N VAL A 39 -5.28 -13.76 -15.19
CA VAL A 39 -5.33 -12.30 -15.01
C VAL A 39 -6.12 -11.94 -13.74
N GLU A 40 -7.25 -12.59 -13.50
CA GLU A 40 -8.05 -12.36 -12.30
C GLU A 40 -7.34 -12.84 -11.01
N ALA A 41 -6.63 -13.97 -11.07
CA ALA A 41 -5.80 -14.43 -9.95
C ALA A 41 -4.66 -13.43 -9.65
N ASN A 42 -4.00 -12.91 -10.69
CA ASN A 42 -2.94 -11.92 -10.57
C ASN A 42 -3.47 -10.58 -9.99
N ARG A 43 -4.62 -10.10 -10.45
CA ARG A 43 -5.28 -8.90 -9.90
C ARG A 43 -5.59 -9.04 -8.41
N ARG A 44 -6.15 -10.19 -8.00
CA ARG A 44 -6.42 -10.48 -6.58
C ARG A 44 -5.15 -10.46 -5.74
N LYS A 45 -4.05 -11.03 -6.27
CA LYS A 45 -2.75 -10.98 -5.60
C LYS A 45 -2.25 -9.54 -5.44
N GLN A 46 -2.30 -8.73 -6.49
CA GLN A 46 -1.89 -7.32 -6.45
C GLN A 46 -2.73 -6.52 -5.45
N TYR A 47 -4.05 -6.74 -5.38
CA TYR A 47 -4.89 -6.08 -4.39
C TYR A 47 -4.54 -6.46 -2.95
N ALA A 48 -4.24 -7.74 -2.70
CA ALA A 48 -3.82 -8.19 -1.38
C ALA A 48 -2.48 -7.56 -0.97
N GLU A 49 -1.51 -7.46 -1.89
CA GLU A 49 -0.23 -6.79 -1.63
C GLU A 49 -0.41 -5.29 -1.34
N ILE A 50 -1.31 -4.61 -2.06
CA ILE A 50 -1.63 -3.19 -1.81
C ILE A 50 -2.27 -3.02 -0.42
N GLU A 51 -3.23 -3.89 -0.06
CA GLU A 51 -3.91 -3.85 1.24
C GLU A 51 -2.92 -4.09 2.40
N GLU A 52 -2.00 -5.04 2.24
CA GLU A 52 -0.93 -5.29 3.21
C GLU A 52 -0.06 -4.05 3.42
N LEU A 53 0.37 -3.40 2.33
CA LEU A 53 1.18 -2.18 2.39
C LEU A 53 0.41 -1.02 3.03
N GLU A 54 -0.87 -0.83 2.71
CA GLU A 54 -1.73 0.16 3.38
C GLU A 54 -1.81 -0.10 4.89
N GLY A 55 -1.92 -1.37 5.30
CA GLY A 55 -1.89 -1.79 6.70
C GLY A 55 -0.56 -1.48 7.40
N MET A 56 0.57 -1.72 6.74
CA MET A 56 1.89 -1.38 7.30
C MET A 56 2.08 0.13 7.48
N ILE A 57 1.65 0.94 6.50
CA ILE A 57 1.80 2.39 6.52
C ILE A 57 0.87 3.02 7.59
N THR A 58 -0.34 2.50 7.74
CA THR A 58 -1.27 2.95 8.79
C THR A 58 -0.87 2.47 10.19
N GLY A 59 -0.34 1.25 10.32
CA GLY A 59 0.19 0.71 11.58
C GLY A 59 1.43 1.45 12.08
N THR A 60 2.25 1.99 11.16
CA THR A 60 3.43 2.81 11.50
C THR A 60 3.04 4.15 12.15
N ALA A 61 1.86 4.70 11.83
CA ALA A 61 1.37 5.96 12.39
C ALA A 61 0.99 5.87 13.88
N ALA A 62 0.76 4.66 14.40
CA ALA A 62 0.44 4.45 15.81
C ALA A 62 1.66 4.64 16.75
N GLY A 63 2.86 4.86 16.20
CA GLY A 63 4.10 5.04 16.95
C GLY A 63 4.36 6.43 17.50
N THR A 64 3.56 7.45 17.18
CA THR A 64 3.82 8.82 17.62
C THR A 64 2.72 9.31 18.58
N PRO A 65 2.98 9.40 19.90
CA PRO A 65 2.11 10.18 20.77
C PRO A 65 2.23 11.65 20.36
N ALA A 66 1.17 12.20 19.79
CA ALA A 66 1.01 13.63 19.63
C ALA A 66 1.01 14.28 21.03
N SER A 67 2.11 14.94 21.37
CA SER A 67 2.17 15.93 22.45
C SER A 67 2.38 17.29 21.81
N VAL A 68 1.32 18.10 21.69
CA VAL A 68 1.29 19.55 21.91
C VAL A 68 -0.15 19.93 22.26
#